data_AF-A0AAN9S361-F1
#
_entry.id   AF-A0AAN9S361-F1
#
_cell.length_a   1.000
_cell.length_b   1.000
_cell.length_c   1.000
_cell.angle_alpha   90.00
_cell.angle_beta   90.00
_cell.angle_gamma   90.00
#
_symmetry.space_group_name_H-M   'P 1'
#
loop_
_entity.id
_entity.type
_entity.pdbx_description
1 polymer ?
#
loop_
_entity_poly.entity_id
_entity_poly.type
_entity_poly.pdbx_seq_one_letter_code
_entity_poly.pdbx_strand_id
1 'polypeptide(L)'
;MLRNGCKEGEKGVSSRRTYEEEKGSRKASEETKKKVVGKIRREIAEIVKQRRKLEYRIKHPSPLKQDFLAYVEYETQLNALHELHKKSGTCEMMKQSNKKVKKSKSDYASLHRTIEIYKLTLN
;
A
#
# COMPACT_ATOMS: atom_id res chain seq x y z
N MET A 1 -0.46 -69.20 -29.24
CA MET A 1 0.59 -68.18 -29.05
C MET A 1 0.19 -66.92 -29.80
N LEU A 2 -0.22 -65.86 -29.10
CA LEU A 2 -0.24 -64.50 -29.64
C LEU A 2 0.18 -63.56 -28.50
N ARG A 3 1.43 -63.12 -28.56
CA ARG A 3 2.01 -62.07 -27.71
C ARG A 3 1.55 -60.74 -28.28
N ASN A 4 0.71 -60.01 -27.55
CA ASN A 4 0.46 -58.60 -27.84
C ASN A 4 1.22 -57.76 -26.83
N GLY A 5 2.23 -57.04 -27.35
CA GLY A 5 3.27 -56.37 -26.59
C GLY A 5 2.79 -55.12 -25.87
N CYS A 6 3.44 -54.89 -24.73
CA CYS A 6 3.50 -53.58 -24.09
C CYS A 6 4.21 -52.61 -25.03
N LYS A 7 3.52 -51.55 -25.46
CA LYS A 7 4.16 -50.34 -25.96
C LYS A 7 4.28 -49.36 -24.79
N GLU A 8 5.39 -49.49 -24.05
CA GLU A 8 5.91 -48.37 -23.28
C GLU A 8 6.59 -47.44 -24.27
N GLY A 9 6.04 -46.24 -24.43
CA GLY A 9 6.52 -45.29 -25.41
C GLY A 9 5.95 -43.91 -25.20
N GLU A 10 6.73 -43.09 -24.48
CA GLU A 10 6.91 -41.66 -24.68
C GLU A 10 5.69 -40.75 -24.42
N LYS A 11 5.72 -39.99 -23.30
CA LYS A 11 5.64 -38.49 -23.27
C LYS A 11 6.18 -37.95 -21.94
N GLY A 12 7.45 -38.23 -21.64
CA GLY A 12 8.18 -37.64 -20.51
C GLY A 12 8.84 -36.30 -20.85
N VAL A 13 8.14 -35.36 -21.50
CA VAL A 13 8.70 -34.04 -21.85
C VAL A 13 7.65 -32.94 -21.61
N SER A 14 7.14 -32.80 -20.39
CA SER A 14 6.19 -31.70 -20.08
C SER A 14 6.23 -31.20 -18.63
N SER A 15 7.29 -31.52 -17.89
CA SER A 15 7.37 -31.12 -16.47
C SER A 15 8.38 -29.98 -16.25
N ARG A 16 9.51 -29.96 -16.96
CA ARG A 16 10.51 -28.87 -16.81
C ARG A 16 10.05 -27.50 -17.32
N ARG A 17 9.25 -27.45 -18.40
CA ARG A 17 8.76 -26.16 -18.95
C ARG A 17 7.81 -25.46 -17.98
N THR A 18 6.91 -26.21 -17.34
CA THR A 18 5.92 -25.63 -16.42
C THR A 18 6.56 -25.09 -15.13
N TYR A 19 7.63 -25.72 -14.61
CA TYR A 19 8.36 -25.20 -13.43
C TYR A 19 9.22 -23.97 -13.72
N GLU A 20 9.85 -23.87 -14.90
CA GLU A 20 10.61 -22.68 -15.32
C GLU A 20 9.67 -21.50 -15.63
N GLU A 21 8.52 -21.76 -16.27
CA GLU A 21 7.48 -20.76 -16.54
C GLU A 21 6.82 -20.23 -15.24
N GLU A 22 6.56 -21.10 -14.26
CA GLU A 22 6.07 -20.68 -12.94
C GLU A 22 7.13 -19.88 -12.16
N LYS A 23 8.42 -20.26 -12.23
CA LYS A 23 9.51 -19.47 -11.63
C LYS A 23 9.65 -18.10 -12.29
N GLY A 24 9.51 -18.02 -13.62
CA GLY A 24 9.50 -16.76 -14.36
C GLY A 24 8.34 -15.85 -13.94
N SER A 25 7.13 -16.40 -13.85
CA SER A 25 5.94 -15.67 -13.35
C SER A 25 6.09 -15.22 -11.90
N ARG A 26 6.64 -16.06 -11.01
CA ARG A 26 6.90 -15.69 -9.61
C ARG A 26 7.94 -14.57 -9.51
N LYS A 27 9.06 -14.67 -10.24
CA LYS A 27 10.10 -13.63 -10.29
C LYS A 27 9.56 -12.30 -10.82
N ALA A 28 8.75 -12.32 -11.88
CA ALA A 28 8.09 -11.11 -12.41
C ALA A 28 7.11 -10.49 -11.41
N SER A 29 6.35 -11.32 -10.68
CA SER A 29 5.45 -10.85 -9.60
C SER A 29 6.21 -10.25 -8.40
N GLU A 30 7.44 -10.69 -8.17
CA GLU A 30 8.28 -10.23 -7.06
C GLU A 30 9.04 -8.94 -7.40
N GLU A 31 9.48 -8.81 -8.65
CA GLU A 31 10.04 -7.59 -9.23
C GLU A 31 9.03 -6.43 -9.18
N THR A 32 7.79 -6.70 -9.60
CA THR A 32 6.68 -5.73 -9.58
C THR A 32 6.34 -5.32 -8.14
N LYS A 33 6.25 -6.26 -7.20
CA LYS A 33 6.09 -5.97 -5.76
C LYS A 33 7.22 -5.09 -5.22
N LYS A 34 8.49 -5.41 -5.50
CA LYS A 34 9.65 -4.59 -5.09
C LYS A 34 9.57 -3.17 -5.64
N LYS A 35 9.19 -3.02 -6.92
CA LYS A 35 9.04 -1.71 -7.56
C LYS A 35 7.92 -0.88 -6.92
N VAL A 36 6.77 -1.50 -6.63
CA VAL A 36 5.64 -0.85 -5.92
C VAL A 36 6.05 -0.42 -4.51
N VAL A 37 6.67 -1.32 -3.74
CA VAL A 37 7.17 -1.00 -2.39
C VAL A 37 8.19 0.14 -2.43
N GLY A 38 9.10 0.13 -3.39
CA GLY A 38 10.08 1.21 -3.58
C GLY A 38 9.44 2.56 -3.98
N LYS A 39 8.29 2.55 -4.67
CA LYS A 39 7.52 3.77 -4.95
C LYS A 39 6.84 4.30 -3.69
N ILE A 40 6.15 3.43 -2.94
CA ILE A 40 5.46 3.79 -1.69
C ILE A 40 6.43 4.39 -0.66
N ARG A 41 7.65 3.85 -0.54
CA ARG A 41 8.66 4.39 0.39
C ARG A 41 9.07 5.83 0.05
N ARG A 42 9.15 6.17 -1.24
CA ARG A 42 9.47 7.53 -1.69
C ARG A 42 8.33 8.49 -1.41
N GLU A 43 7.10 8.08 -1.73
CA GLU A 43 5.89 8.86 -1.44
C GLU A 43 5.75 9.13 0.08
N ILE A 44 5.98 8.12 0.92
CA ILE A 44 5.96 8.29 2.38
C ILE A 44 7.05 9.27 2.83
N ALA A 45 8.25 9.21 2.27
CA ALA A 45 9.33 10.12 2.62
C ALA A 45 8.97 11.59 2.27
N GLU A 46 8.29 11.81 1.14
CA GLU A 46 7.78 13.12 0.75
C GLU A 46 6.71 13.62 1.72
N ILE A 47 5.76 12.76 2.10
CA ILE A 47 4.73 13.07 3.10
C ILE A 47 5.38 13.49 4.43
N VAL A 48 6.35 12.71 4.91
CA VAL A 48 7.09 13.02 6.14
C VAL A 48 7.83 14.35 6.02
N LYS A 49 8.42 14.66 4.86
CA LYS A 49 9.11 15.93 4.61
C LYS A 49 8.14 17.11 4.68
N GLN A 50 6.95 17.00 4.09
CA GLN A 50 5.94 18.06 4.15
C GLN A 50 5.41 18.27 5.56
N ARG A 51 5.12 17.18 6.30
CA ARG A 51 4.73 17.26 7.72
C ARG A 51 5.76 18.00 8.57
N ARG A 52 7.04 17.66 8.46
CA ARG A 52 8.12 18.38 9.18
C ARG A 52 8.14 19.87 8.85
N LYS A 53 7.93 20.25 7.59
CA LYS A 53 7.88 21.66 7.17
C LYS A 53 6.69 22.42 7.77
N LEU A 54 5.54 21.77 7.92
CA LEU A 54 4.35 22.38 8.53
C LEU A 54 4.50 22.47 10.05
N GLU A 55 4.98 21.40 10.69
CA GLU A 55 5.27 21.39 12.12
C GLU A 55 6.30 22.44 12.53
N TYR A 56 7.33 22.65 11.71
CA TYR A 56 8.33 23.69 11.96
C TYR A 56 7.69 25.08 11.99
N ARG A 57 6.75 25.37 11.07
CA ARG A 57 6.04 26.67 11.03
C ARG A 57 5.17 26.88 12.26
N ILE A 58 4.48 25.83 12.72
CA ILE A 58 3.59 25.90 13.89
C ILE A 58 4.36 25.95 15.22
N LYS A 59 5.53 25.32 15.29
CA LYS A 59 6.43 25.40 16.46
C LYS A 59 7.23 26.70 16.51
N HIS A 60 7.14 27.54 15.48
CA HIS A 60 7.82 28.82 15.47
C HIS A 60 7.19 29.78 16.50
N PRO A 61 7.94 30.72 17.11
CA PRO A 61 7.41 31.61 18.16
C PRO A 61 6.23 32.50 17.72
N SER A 62 6.03 32.69 16.42
CA SER A 62 4.91 33.45 15.85
C SER A 62 4.11 32.60 14.85
N PRO A 63 3.31 31.63 15.30
CA PRO A 63 2.55 30.78 14.41
C PRO A 63 1.33 31.55 13.87
N LEU A 64 1.16 31.57 12.55
CA LEU A 64 0.02 32.21 11.92
C LEU A 64 -1.19 31.27 11.93
N LYS A 65 -2.40 31.81 12.12
CA LYS A 65 -3.64 31.04 11.99
C LYS A 65 -3.74 30.30 10.65
N GLN A 66 -3.20 30.89 9.60
CA GLN A 66 -3.15 30.31 8.26
C GLN A 66 -2.30 29.03 8.20
N ASP A 67 -1.22 28.92 8.98
CA ASP A 67 -0.37 27.73 8.98
C ASP A 67 -1.10 26.52 9.59
N PHE A 68 -1.92 26.75 10.60
CA PHE A 68 -2.77 25.71 11.19
C PHE A 68 -3.83 25.23 10.19
N LEU A 69 -4.49 26.16 9.49
CA LEU A 69 -5.46 25.84 8.44
C LEU A 69 -4.80 25.04 7.32
N ALA A 70 -3.62 25.47 6.86
CA ALA A 70 -2.85 24.76 5.84
C ALA A 70 -2.47 23.34 6.29
N TYR A 71 -2.15 23.14 7.57
CA TYR A 71 -1.84 21.80 8.07
C TYR A 71 -3.08 20.90 8.14
N VAL A 72 -4.22 21.42 8.62
CA VAL A 72 -5.48 20.67 8.64
C VAL A 72 -5.93 20.29 7.22
N GLU A 73 -5.83 21.23 6.28
CA GLU A 73 -6.17 20.98 4.87
C GLU A 73 -5.28 19.88 4.28
N TYR A 74 -3.96 19.96 4.52
CA TYR A 74 -3.01 18.95 4.05
C TYR A 74 -3.31 17.54 4.60
N GLU A 75 -3.59 17.42 5.90
CA GLU A 75 -3.96 16.12 6.50
C GLU A 75 -5.31 15.60 5.98
N THR A 76 -6.25 16.50 5.65
CA THR A 76 -7.54 16.14 5.04
C THR A 76 -7.37 15.58 3.64
N GLN A 77 -6.52 16.21 2.82
CA GLN A 77 -6.17 15.73 1.48
C GLN A 77 -5.45 14.36 1.55
N LEU A 78 -4.53 14.18 2.50
CA LEU A 78 -3.88 12.88 2.73
C LEU A 78 -4.88 11.79 3.15
N ASN A 79 -5.85 12.13 4.01
CA ASN A 79 -6.88 11.19 4.42
C ASN A 79 -7.76 10.77 3.23
N ALA A 80 -8.12 11.70 2.34
CA ALA A 80 -8.85 11.38 1.12
C ALA A 80 -8.05 10.44 0.20
N LEU A 81 -6.74 10.69 0.04
CA LEU A 81 -5.85 9.82 -0.74
C LEU A 81 -5.73 8.42 -0.13
N HIS A 82 -5.60 8.33 1.20
CA HIS A 82 -5.56 7.05 1.93
C HIS A 82 -6.85 6.24 1.71
N GLU A 83 -8.01 6.89 1.78
CA GLU A 83 -9.30 6.25 1.52
C GLU A 83 -9.42 5.76 0.07
N LEU A 84 -8.88 6.50 -0.91
CA LEU A 84 -8.85 6.05 -2.31
C LEU A 84 -7.96 4.82 -2.50
N HIS A 85 -6.75 4.82 -1.94
CA HIS A 85 -5.84 3.66 -1.99
C HIS A 85 -6.41 2.46 -1.26
N LYS A 86 -7.12 2.68 -0.14
CA LYS A 86 -7.80 1.64 0.59
C LYS A 86 -8.94 1.06 -0.25
N LYS A 87 -9.76 1.89 -0.89
CA LYS A 87 -10.84 1.42 -1.77
C LYS A 87 -10.28 0.59 -2.94
N SER A 88 -9.18 1.01 -3.57
CA SER A 88 -8.57 0.23 -4.65
C SER A 88 -7.99 -1.10 -4.16
N GLY A 89 -7.19 -1.11 -3.09
CA GLY A 89 -6.57 -2.33 -2.57
C GLY A 89 -7.55 -3.29 -1.87
N THR A 90 -8.58 -2.75 -1.22
CA THR A 90 -9.56 -3.54 -0.46
C THR A 90 -10.66 -4.09 -1.36
N CYS A 91 -11.00 -3.42 -2.48
CA CYS A 91 -11.98 -3.91 -3.45
C CYS A 91 -11.57 -5.27 -4.03
N GLU A 92 -10.27 -5.49 -4.30
CA GLU A 92 -9.77 -6.78 -4.78
C GLU A 92 -9.88 -7.88 -3.70
N MET A 93 -9.56 -7.56 -2.44
CA MET A 93 -9.61 -8.51 -1.32
C MET A 93 -11.04 -8.82 -0.85
N MET A 94 -11.94 -7.84 -0.88
CA MET A 94 -13.35 -8.01 -0.50
C MET A 94 -14.16 -8.78 -1.55
N LYS A 95 -13.84 -8.63 -2.85
CA LYS A 95 -14.41 -9.50 -3.90
C LYS A 95 -14.15 -10.97 -3.64
N GLN A 96 -13.04 -11.31 -2.98
CA GLN A 96 -12.68 -12.68 -2.64
C GLN A 96 -13.24 -13.15 -1.28
N SER A 97 -13.59 -12.22 -0.38
CA SER A 97 -14.11 -12.58 0.94
C SER A 97 -15.12 -11.53 1.43
N ASN A 98 -16.40 -11.90 1.54
CA ASN A 98 -17.52 -11.07 2.02
C ASN A 98 -17.39 -10.65 3.51
N LYS A 99 -16.22 -10.17 3.94
CA LYS A 99 -15.89 -9.81 5.33
C LYS A 99 -15.65 -8.31 5.44
N LYS A 100 -16.30 -7.68 6.43
CA LYS A 100 -16.04 -6.28 6.79
C LYS A 100 -14.59 -6.14 7.26
N VAL A 101 -13.80 -5.31 6.59
CA VAL A 101 -12.41 -5.05 6.96
C VAL A 101 -12.37 -4.17 8.21
N LYS A 102 -11.72 -4.67 9.26
CA LYS A 102 -11.51 -3.93 10.51
C LYS A 102 -10.57 -2.76 10.27
N LYS A 103 -10.84 -1.63 10.92
CA LYS A 103 -9.94 -0.47 10.89
C LYS A 103 -8.63 -0.80 11.63
N SER A 104 -7.53 -0.35 11.07
CA SER A 104 -6.17 -0.52 11.60
C SER A 104 -5.64 0.78 12.20
N LYS A 105 -4.52 0.74 12.93
CA LYS A 105 -3.90 1.93 13.55
C LYS A 105 -3.64 3.05 12.53
N SER A 106 -3.26 2.71 11.29
CA SER A 106 -3.02 3.69 10.24
C SER A 106 -4.28 4.45 9.83
N ASP A 107 -5.46 3.85 9.95
CA ASP A 107 -6.74 4.50 9.60
C ASP A 107 -7.11 5.62 10.59
N TYR A 108 -6.57 5.59 11.81
CA TYR A 108 -6.81 6.61 12.83
C TYR A 108 -5.69 7.66 12.90
N ALA A 109 -4.54 7.40 12.28
CA ALA A 109 -3.35 8.25 12.43
C ALA A 109 -3.56 9.68 11.93
N SER A 110 -4.21 9.86 10.77
CA SER A 110 -4.50 11.20 10.21
C SER A 110 -5.45 11.99 11.11
N LEU A 111 -6.52 11.36 11.60
CA LEU A 111 -7.47 11.99 12.53
C LEU A 111 -6.80 12.39 13.85
N HIS A 112 -5.94 11.52 14.39
CA HIS A 112 -5.18 11.84 15.59
C HIS A 112 -4.34 13.09 15.40
N ARG A 113 -3.67 13.22 14.23
CA ARG A 113 -2.87 14.40 13.91
C ARG A 113 -3.71 15.68 13.81
N THR A 114 -4.86 15.61 13.14
CA THR A 114 -5.80 16.74 13.08
C THR A 114 -6.23 17.18 14.48
N ILE A 115 -6.57 16.25 15.37
CA ILE A 115 -6.95 16.55 16.76
C ILE A 115 -5.79 17.21 17.53
N GLU A 116 -4.57 16.72 17.36
CA GLU A 116 -3.38 17.34 17.98
C GLU A 116 -3.20 18.79 17.53
N ILE A 117 -3.38 19.07 16.24
CA ILE A 117 -3.29 20.44 15.69
C ILE A 117 -4.35 21.34 16.33
N TYR A 118 -5.60 20.87 16.43
CA TYR A 118 -6.66 21.65 17.08
C TYR A 118 -6.39 21.90 18.56
N LYS A 119 -5.87 20.91 19.29
CA LYS A 119 -5.46 21.10 20.69
C LYS A 119 -4.38 22.16 20.83
N LEU A 120 -3.39 22.18 19.93
CA LEU A 120 -2.35 23.20 19.91
C LEU A 120 -2.89 24.61 19.61
N THR A 121 -3.96 24.74 18.83
CA THR A 121 -4.56 26.05 18.53
C THR A 121 -5.42 26.63 19.65
N LEU A 122 -5.97 25.77 20.51
CA LEU A 122 -6.89 26.15 21.58
C LEU A 122 -6.20 26.35 22.94
N ASN A 123 -4.97 25.85 23.07
CA ASN A 123 -4.10 26.06 24.23
C ASN A 123 -3.36 27.40 24.10
#